data_AF-A0A947CIS3-F1
#
_entry.id   AF-A0A947CIS3-F1
#
_cell.length_a   1.000
_cell.length_b   1.000
_cell.length_c   1.000
_cell.angle_alpha   90.00
_cell.angle_beta   90.00
_cell.angle_gamma   90.00
#
_symmetry.space_group_name_H-M   'P 1'
#
loop_
_entity.id
_entity.type
_entity.pdbx_description
1 polymer ?
#
loop_
_entity_poly.entity_id
_entity_poly.type
_entity_poly.pdbx_seq_one_letter_code
_entity_poly.pdbx_strand_id
1 'polypeptide(L)'
;MIRQIAAFIVLAVLLLPAGVAVGGPPAICEPVDVGPGVAIPIADRTRPSHAPPRGPAHADRTSLVDRVLRVLDSSDSALVHMETLRRATLEANADRAVAHALFARLVARTLDAEATGSPDALRWFDAGYLAQCYDQINMRVVRSHGRTRGLTGYAWVQHALELRGDDAEMEFGAAVMTVMAGLPEHTLHVARVEALAAPGSLVARNLEQHRTNRWKHFESRATKRTDR
;
A
#
# COMPACT_ATOMS: atom_id res chain seq x y z
N MET A 1 -53.55 -37.20 39.38
CA MET A 1 -53.90 -36.81 37.99
C MET A 1 -53.05 -35.61 37.59
N ILE A 2 -52.20 -35.81 36.58
CA ILE A 2 -51.94 -34.88 35.46
C ILE A 2 -51.54 -33.44 35.81
N ARG A 3 -50.25 -33.07 35.64
CA ARG A 3 -49.77 -32.38 34.42
C ARG A 3 -48.27 -32.03 34.48
N GLN A 4 -47.49 -32.74 33.68
CA GLN A 4 -46.19 -32.28 33.19
C GLN A 4 -46.45 -31.13 32.19
N ILE A 5 -45.72 -30.02 32.31
CA ILE A 5 -45.63 -29.02 31.24
C ILE A 5 -44.16 -28.88 30.88
N ALA A 6 -43.84 -29.44 29.72
CA ALA A 6 -42.56 -29.32 29.05
C ALA A 6 -42.56 -28.09 28.12
N ALA A 7 -41.34 -27.63 27.82
CA ALA A 7 -40.89 -26.95 26.60
C ALA A 7 -41.39 -25.52 26.34
N PHE A 8 -40.44 -24.57 26.26
CA PHE A 8 -39.87 -24.06 24.99
C PHE A 8 -38.96 -22.88 25.32
N ILE A 9 -37.65 -23.11 25.45
CA ILE A 9 -36.65 -22.03 25.44
C ILE A 9 -36.31 -21.78 23.97
N VAL A 10 -36.94 -20.77 23.38
CA VAL A 10 -36.58 -20.26 22.05
C VAL A 10 -35.32 -19.41 22.22
N LEU A 11 -34.17 -20.00 21.90
CA LEU A 11 -32.89 -19.27 21.82
C LEU A 11 -32.85 -18.50 20.50
N ALA A 12 -33.33 -17.26 20.51
CA ALA A 12 -33.19 -16.33 19.40
C ALA A 12 -31.71 -15.88 19.31
N VAL A 13 -30.92 -16.58 18.51
CA VAL A 13 -29.57 -16.14 18.12
C VAL A 13 -29.72 -14.90 17.24
N LEU A 14 -29.49 -13.72 17.81
CA LEU A 14 -29.34 -12.48 17.05
C LEU A 14 -28.13 -12.64 16.11
N LEU A 15 -28.41 -12.88 14.82
CA LEU A 15 -27.46 -12.65 13.74
C LEU A 15 -27.23 -11.14 13.62
N LEU A 16 -26.28 -10.61 14.41
CA LEU A 16 -25.72 -9.29 14.18
C LEU A 16 -25.06 -9.32 12.79
N PRO A 17 -25.47 -8.46 11.84
CA PRO A 17 -24.74 -8.34 10.59
C PRO A 17 -23.32 -7.90 10.92
N ALA A 18 -22.33 -8.73 10.57
CA ALA A 18 -20.94 -8.33 10.62
C ALA A 18 -20.81 -7.03 9.83
N GLY A 19 -20.50 -5.93 10.53
CA GLY A 19 -20.31 -4.63 9.89
C GLY A 19 -19.29 -4.80 8.77
N VAL A 20 -19.70 -4.48 7.53
CA VAL A 20 -18.76 -4.33 6.42
C VAL A 20 -17.81 -3.20 6.82
N ALA A 21 -16.63 -3.58 7.30
CA ALA A 21 -15.56 -2.64 7.55
C ALA A 21 -15.30 -1.91 6.24
N VAL A 22 -15.65 -0.62 6.19
CA VAL A 22 -15.30 0.26 5.07
C VAL A 22 -13.79 0.21 4.96
N GLY A 23 -13.30 -0.51 3.95
CA GLY A 23 -11.88 -0.72 3.75
C GLY A 23 -11.18 0.63 3.64
N GLY A 24 -10.19 0.85 4.51
CA GLY A 24 -9.32 2.01 4.36
C GLY A 24 -8.48 1.92 3.08
N PRO A 25 -7.73 2.98 2.76
CA PRO A 25 -6.98 3.06 1.50
C PRO A 25 -6.03 1.87 1.28
N PRO A 26 -6.03 1.25 0.09
CA PRO A 26 -5.39 -0.04 -0.16
C PRO A 26 -3.87 0.00 0.01
N ALA A 27 -3.17 1.07 -0.41
CA ALA A 27 -1.71 1.15 -0.30
C ALA A 27 -1.22 1.29 1.15
N ILE A 28 -2.12 1.56 2.11
CA ILE A 28 -1.80 1.72 3.54
C ILE A 28 -2.39 0.58 4.38
N CYS A 29 -3.64 0.23 4.11
CA CYS A 29 -4.40 -0.69 4.95
C CYS A 29 -4.14 -2.15 4.61
N GLU A 30 -3.71 -2.48 3.39
CA GLU A 30 -3.42 -3.86 2.95
C GLU A 30 -1.91 -4.13 3.04
N PRO A 31 -1.48 -5.08 3.89
CA PRO A 31 -0.11 -5.57 3.84
C PRO A 31 0.18 -6.28 2.53
N VAL A 32 1.39 -6.06 2.01
CA VAL A 32 1.93 -6.80 0.88
C VAL A 32 2.76 -7.97 1.43
N ASP A 33 2.46 -9.19 0.98
CA ASP A 33 3.26 -10.37 1.30
C ASP A 33 4.59 -10.29 0.55
N VAL A 34 5.69 -10.33 1.31
CA VAL A 34 7.07 -10.25 0.81
C VAL A 34 7.77 -11.60 0.83
N GLY A 35 7.06 -12.68 1.19
CA GLY A 35 7.62 -14.03 1.29
C GLY A 35 8.82 -14.07 2.26
N PRO A 36 9.98 -14.60 1.84
CA PRO A 36 11.19 -14.60 2.66
C PRO A 36 11.92 -13.24 2.69
N GLY A 37 11.48 -12.25 1.90
CA GLY A 37 12.05 -10.90 1.87
C GLY A 37 11.86 -10.16 3.20
N VAL A 38 12.76 -9.23 3.51
CA VAL A 38 12.75 -8.49 4.77
C VAL A 38 12.29 -7.05 4.53
N ALA A 39 11.06 -6.73 4.95
CA ALA A 39 10.61 -5.34 5.11
C ALA A 39 11.00 -4.80 6.49
N ILE A 40 11.03 -3.46 6.66
CA ILE A 40 11.34 -2.87 7.98
C ILE A 40 10.41 -3.45 9.08
N PRO A 41 10.91 -3.75 10.29
CA PRO A 41 10.06 -4.16 11.41
C PRO A 41 9.06 -3.07 11.76
N ILE A 42 7.83 -3.44 12.14
CA ILE A 42 6.87 -2.47 12.70
C ILE A 42 7.22 -2.25 14.18
N ALA A 43 7.40 -1.00 14.58
CA ALA A 43 7.42 -0.61 15.99
C ALA A 43 6.12 -1.04 16.70
N ASP A 44 6.21 -2.01 17.63
CA ASP A 44 5.16 -2.49 18.55
C ASP A 44 3.76 -2.69 17.93
N ARG A 45 3.43 -3.93 17.55
CA ARG A 45 2.13 -4.33 16.99
C ARG A 45 0.93 -4.19 17.93
N THR A 46 1.14 -3.92 19.22
CA THR A 46 0.04 -3.74 20.19
C THR A 46 -0.57 -2.34 20.16
N ARG A 47 0.00 -1.43 19.35
CA ARG A 47 -0.36 -0.02 19.36
C ARG A 47 -1.24 0.37 18.16
N PRO A 48 -2.25 1.25 18.37
CA PRO A 48 -2.95 1.89 17.26
C PRO A 48 -1.97 2.72 16.42
N SER A 49 -2.07 2.65 15.09
CA SER A 49 -1.24 3.39 14.12
C SER A 49 -1.31 4.93 14.21
N HIS A 50 -2.18 5.45 15.08
CA HIS A 50 -2.34 6.88 15.37
C HIS A 50 -1.78 7.29 16.73
N ALA A 51 -1.32 6.35 17.56
CA ALA A 51 -0.81 6.66 18.87
C ALA A 51 0.63 7.20 18.78
N PRO A 52 0.97 8.33 19.43
CA PRO A 52 2.33 8.85 19.42
C PRO A 52 3.29 7.83 20.06
N PRO A 53 4.53 7.70 19.53
CA PRO A 53 5.51 6.75 20.04
C PRO A 53 5.87 7.05 21.51
N ARG A 54 6.13 6.00 22.31
CA ARG A 54 6.68 6.13 23.67
C ARG A 54 7.85 5.16 23.87
N GLY A 55 8.93 5.65 24.47
CA GLY A 55 10.06 4.84 24.95
C GLY A 55 11.41 5.14 24.26
N PRO A 56 12.54 4.78 24.91
CA PRO A 56 13.89 5.06 24.42
C PRO A 56 14.28 4.27 23.16
N ALA A 57 13.55 3.21 22.80
CA ALA A 57 13.72 2.49 21.53
C ALA A 57 13.31 3.31 20.28
N HIS A 58 12.70 4.49 20.48
CA HIS A 58 12.32 5.43 19.42
C HIS A 58 13.21 6.68 19.35
N ALA A 59 14.33 6.67 20.07
CA ALA A 59 15.21 7.84 20.18
C ALA A 59 16.02 8.14 18.92
N ASP A 60 16.05 7.23 17.92
CA ASP A 60 16.76 7.50 16.69
C ASP A 60 15.80 7.56 15.49
N ARG A 61 15.25 8.75 15.22
CA ARG A 61 14.40 8.99 14.05
C ARG A 61 15.20 9.14 12.75
N THR A 62 16.46 9.58 12.85
CA THR A 62 17.45 9.50 11.76
C THR A 62 17.60 8.05 11.31
N SER A 63 17.52 7.10 12.25
CA SER A 63 17.53 5.69 11.89
C SER A 63 16.31 5.20 11.09
N LEU A 64 15.14 5.88 11.05
CA LEU A 64 14.04 5.41 10.19
C LEU A 64 14.39 5.60 8.71
N VAL A 65 14.87 6.79 8.34
CA VAL A 65 15.28 7.08 6.95
C VAL A 65 16.37 6.08 6.54
N ASP A 66 17.40 5.92 7.37
CA ASP A 66 18.50 5.02 7.05
C ASP A 66 18.08 3.55 7.00
N ARG A 67 17.18 3.10 7.90
CA ARG A 67 16.63 1.73 7.85
C ARG A 67 15.86 1.49 6.57
N VAL A 68 15.01 2.43 6.16
CA VAL A 68 14.22 2.32 4.94
C VAL A 68 15.16 2.24 3.74
N LEU A 69 16.09 3.17 3.61
CA LEU A 69 17.04 3.17 2.49
C LEU A 69 17.86 1.88 2.45
N ARG A 70 18.36 1.37 3.58
CA ARG A 70 19.08 0.10 3.62
C ARG A 70 18.26 -1.07 3.08
N VAL A 71 16.97 -1.15 3.41
CA VAL A 71 16.10 -2.21 2.89
C VAL A 71 15.88 -2.04 1.39
N LEU A 72 15.55 -0.83 0.95
CA LEU A 72 15.31 -0.52 -0.47
C LEU A 72 16.57 -0.71 -1.33
N ASP A 73 17.76 -0.45 -0.78
CA ASP A 73 19.04 -0.62 -1.50
C ASP A 73 19.50 -2.10 -1.52
N SER A 74 18.88 -2.97 -0.70
CA SER A 74 19.27 -4.38 -0.55
C SER A 74 18.37 -5.37 -1.30
N SER A 75 17.33 -4.87 -1.96
CA SER A 75 16.29 -5.68 -2.59
C SER A 75 15.99 -5.16 -3.99
N ASP A 76 15.76 -6.07 -4.93
CA ASP A 76 15.26 -5.73 -6.27
C ASP A 76 13.74 -5.98 -6.42
N SER A 77 13.10 -6.50 -5.36
CA SER A 77 11.66 -6.80 -5.34
C SER A 77 10.84 -5.56 -5.01
N ALA A 78 9.98 -5.15 -5.93
CA ALA A 78 9.04 -4.06 -5.69
C ALA A 78 8.02 -4.42 -4.58
N LEU A 79 7.70 -5.70 -4.35
CA LEU A 79 6.86 -6.12 -3.22
C LEU A 79 7.50 -5.76 -1.86
N VAL A 80 8.81 -6.01 -1.70
CA VAL A 80 9.57 -5.62 -0.48
C VAL A 80 9.55 -4.11 -0.30
N HIS A 81 9.69 -3.36 -1.39
CA HIS A 81 9.71 -1.91 -1.38
C HIS A 81 8.35 -1.36 -0.96
N MET A 82 7.26 -1.86 -1.55
CA MET A 82 5.88 -1.46 -1.21
C MET A 82 5.56 -1.69 0.27
N GLU A 83 5.86 -2.89 0.81
CA GLU A 83 5.59 -3.17 2.22
C GLU A 83 6.47 -2.33 3.15
N THR A 84 7.72 -2.07 2.76
CA THR A 84 8.63 -1.20 3.50
C THR A 84 8.13 0.23 3.56
N LEU A 85 7.72 0.80 2.42
CA LEU A 85 7.19 2.17 2.33
C LEU A 85 5.84 2.31 3.04
N ARG A 86 4.99 1.29 2.99
CA ARG A 86 3.74 1.23 3.76
C ARG A 86 4.02 1.31 5.25
N ARG A 87 4.92 0.47 5.78
CA ARG A 87 5.31 0.49 7.20
C ARG A 87 5.99 1.80 7.59
N ALA A 88 6.87 2.32 6.74
CA ALA A 88 7.54 3.59 6.96
C ALA A 88 6.54 4.74 7.05
N THR A 89 5.48 4.70 6.24
CA THR A 89 4.39 5.67 6.30
C THR A 89 3.64 5.61 7.62
N LEU A 90 3.35 4.41 8.13
CA LEU A 90 2.70 4.23 9.42
C LEU A 90 3.59 4.76 10.56
N GLU A 91 4.89 4.48 10.54
CA GLU A 91 5.84 4.97 11.56
C GLU A 91 6.04 6.49 11.49
N ALA A 92 6.12 7.06 10.27
CA ALA A 92 6.32 8.49 10.06
C ALA A 92 5.04 9.32 10.29
N ASN A 93 3.86 8.69 10.44
CA ASN A 93 2.57 9.39 10.59
C ASN A 93 2.55 10.39 11.76
N ALA A 94 3.25 10.07 12.85
CA ALA A 94 3.33 10.93 14.02
C ALA A 94 4.37 12.06 13.90
N ASP A 95 5.26 12.03 12.90
CA ASP A 95 6.35 12.99 12.72
C ASP A 95 6.52 13.39 11.25
N ARG A 96 5.93 14.54 10.91
CA ARG A 96 6.02 15.10 9.56
C ARG A 96 7.44 15.44 9.13
N ALA A 97 8.33 15.81 10.05
CA ALA A 97 9.71 16.14 9.68
C ALA A 97 10.43 14.90 9.15
N VAL A 98 10.21 13.74 9.79
CA VAL A 98 10.74 12.45 9.32
C VAL A 98 10.12 12.04 7.98
N ALA A 99 8.80 12.23 7.81
CA ALA A 99 8.15 11.94 6.54
C ALA A 99 8.69 12.80 5.39
N HIS A 100 8.90 14.11 5.64
CA HIS A 100 9.53 15.01 4.69
C HIS A 100 10.97 14.61 4.38
N ALA A 101 11.77 14.27 5.40
CA ALA A 101 13.16 13.84 5.21
C ALA A 101 13.25 12.56 4.38
N LEU A 102 12.40 11.56 4.67
CA LEU A 102 12.34 10.31 3.90
C LEU A 102 11.98 10.59 2.44
N PHE A 103 10.90 11.34 2.19
CA PHE A 103 10.46 11.64 0.83
C PHE A 103 11.52 12.43 0.05
N ALA A 104 12.10 13.48 0.66
CA ALA A 104 13.15 14.26 0.03
C ALA A 104 14.37 13.40 -0.31
N ARG A 105 14.73 12.44 0.56
CA ARG A 105 15.87 11.57 0.34
C ARG A 105 15.63 10.55 -0.78
N LEU A 106 14.43 10.01 -0.90
CA LEU A 106 14.05 9.15 -2.04
C LEU A 106 14.08 9.94 -3.35
N VAL A 107 13.45 11.12 -3.39
CA VAL A 107 13.46 11.97 -4.60
C VAL A 107 14.88 12.36 -5.00
N ALA A 108 15.73 12.78 -4.06
CA ALA A 108 17.12 13.10 -4.35
C ALA A 108 17.85 11.90 -4.97
N ARG A 109 17.71 10.70 -4.39
CA ARG A 109 18.34 9.48 -4.89
C ARG A 109 17.86 9.08 -6.29
N THR A 110 16.61 9.37 -6.62
CA THR A 110 16.03 9.19 -7.97
C THR A 110 16.62 10.18 -8.96
N LEU A 111 16.62 11.47 -8.63
CA LEU A 111 17.15 12.52 -9.51
C LEU A 111 18.66 12.41 -9.70
N ASP A 112 19.42 12.00 -8.68
CA ASP A 112 20.86 11.76 -8.79
C ASP A 112 21.17 10.62 -9.77
N ALA A 113 20.35 9.56 -9.78
CA ALA A 113 20.49 8.44 -10.72
C ALA A 113 20.22 8.90 -12.17
N GLU A 114 19.19 9.72 -12.37
CA GLU A 114 18.86 10.27 -13.67
C GLU A 114 19.93 11.25 -14.17
N ALA A 115 20.40 12.15 -13.31
CA ALA A 115 21.44 13.14 -13.64
C ALA A 115 22.79 12.49 -14.01
N THR A 116 23.06 11.28 -13.50
CA THR A 116 24.25 10.49 -13.84
C THR A 116 24.04 9.57 -15.05
N GLY A 117 22.90 9.68 -15.75
CA GLY A 117 22.59 8.92 -16.95
C GLY A 117 22.25 7.45 -16.69
N SER A 118 21.95 7.09 -15.45
CA SER A 118 21.62 5.73 -15.02
C SER A 118 20.25 5.72 -14.32
N PRO A 119 19.15 6.07 -15.03
CA PRO A 119 17.82 6.12 -14.44
C PRO A 119 17.44 4.73 -13.89
N ASP A 120 16.99 4.72 -12.64
CA ASP A 120 16.67 3.50 -11.91
C ASP A 120 15.15 3.43 -11.68
N ALA A 121 14.52 2.45 -12.32
CA ALA A 121 13.09 2.24 -12.26
C ALA A 121 12.57 2.03 -10.82
N LEU A 122 13.30 1.29 -9.97
CA LEU A 122 12.86 1.05 -8.59
C LEU A 122 12.88 2.34 -7.77
N ARG A 123 13.84 3.24 -8.02
CA ARG A 123 13.88 4.55 -7.32
C ARG A 123 12.72 5.45 -7.71
N TRP A 124 12.35 5.45 -8.99
CA TRP A 124 11.15 6.15 -9.47
C TRP A 124 9.87 5.55 -8.86
N PHE A 125 9.81 4.23 -8.83
CA PHE A 125 8.70 3.50 -8.22
C PHE A 125 8.58 3.84 -6.73
N ASP A 126 9.67 3.78 -5.97
CA ASP A 126 9.71 4.06 -4.53
C ASP A 126 9.19 5.47 -4.21
N ALA A 127 9.68 6.47 -4.94
CA ALA A 127 9.27 7.86 -4.75
C ALA A 127 7.77 8.03 -5.07
N GLY A 128 7.29 7.45 -6.16
CA GLY A 128 5.89 7.52 -6.58
C GLY A 128 4.94 6.78 -5.62
N TYR A 129 5.33 5.58 -5.19
CA TYR A 129 4.53 4.76 -4.29
C TYR A 129 4.43 5.39 -2.89
N LEU A 130 5.55 5.90 -2.34
CA LEU A 130 5.53 6.61 -1.05
C LEU A 130 4.65 7.86 -1.10
N ALA A 131 4.71 8.62 -2.20
CA ALA A 131 3.86 9.79 -2.38
C ALA A 131 2.37 9.42 -2.31
N GLN A 132 1.97 8.29 -2.90
CA GLN A 132 0.60 7.80 -2.83
C GLN A 132 0.22 7.27 -1.45
N CYS A 133 1.14 6.61 -0.73
CA CYS A 133 0.96 6.23 0.66
C CYS A 133 0.64 7.46 1.54
N TYR A 134 1.41 8.54 1.40
CA TYR A 134 1.19 9.80 2.13
C TYR A 134 -0.14 10.47 1.77
N ASP A 135 -0.49 10.49 0.49
CA ASP A 135 -1.77 11.03 0.01
C ASP A 135 -2.96 10.29 0.66
N GLN A 136 -2.89 8.96 0.75
CA GLN A 136 -3.95 8.13 1.33
C GLN A 136 -4.22 8.38 2.82
N ILE A 137 -3.22 8.84 3.58
CA ILE A 137 -3.39 9.23 4.99
C ILE A 137 -3.53 10.75 5.17
N ASN A 138 -3.77 11.51 4.09
CA ASN A 138 -3.87 12.97 4.09
C ASN A 138 -2.60 13.68 4.62
N MET A 139 -1.45 13.03 4.50
CA MET A 139 -0.17 13.61 4.86
C MET A 139 0.32 14.50 3.71
N ARG A 140 0.16 15.82 3.88
CA ARG A 140 0.52 16.85 2.89
C ARG A 140 2.03 17.10 2.77
N VAL A 141 2.82 16.03 2.60
CA VAL A 141 4.27 16.11 2.37
C VAL A 141 4.57 16.43 0.91
N VAL A 142 3.75 15.91 -0.01
CA VAL A 142 3.88 16.14 -1.45
C VAL A 142 2.91 17.24 -1.86
N ARG A 143 3.42 18.38 -2.35
CA ARG A 143 2.58 19.38 -3.04
C ARG A 143 2.08 18.76 -4.34
N SER A 144 0.90 19.14 -4.84
CA SER A 144 0.18 18.50 -5.96
C SER A 144 0.90 18.39 -7.32
N HIS A 145 2.19 18.71 -7.40
CA HIS A 145 3.03 18.53 -8.58
C HIS A 145 3.26 17.02 -8.80
N GLY A 146 3.01 16.54 -10.01
CA GLY A 146 3.10 15.10 -10.34
C GLY A 146 1.82 14.30 -10.05
N ARG A 147 0.67 14.95 -9.86
CA ARG A 147 -0.63 14.27 -9.82
C ARG A 147 -1.06 13.89 -11.24
N THR A 148 -1.38 12.61 -11.44
CA THR A 148 -2.08 12.15 -12.65
C THR A 148 -3.48 11.72 -12.25
N ARG A 149 -4.50 12.35 -12.85
CA ARG A 149 -5.92 12.06 -12.57
C ARG A 149 -6.29 12.09 -11.09
N GLY A 150 -5.62 12.96 -10.33
CA GLY A 150 -5.84 13.10 -8.89
C GLY A 150 -5.06 12.11 -8.02
N LEU A 151 -4.32 11.15 -8.57
CA LEU A 151 -3.42 10.28 -7.81
C LEU A 151 -2.04 10.92 -7.69
N THR A 152 -1.53 11.03 -6.46
CA THR A 152 -0.21 11.62 -6.18
C THR A 152 0.87 10.57 -6.38
N GLY A 153 1.87 10.85 -7.22
CA GLY A 153 2.99 9.94 -7.49
C GLY A 153 2.74 8.89 -8.57
N TYR A 154 1.51 8.74 -9.05
CA TYR A 154 1.19 7.77 -10.11
C TYR A 154 1.96 8.06 -11.42
N ALA A 155 2.19 9.32 -11.78
CA ALA A 155 3.03 9.69 -12.93
C ALA A 155 4.46 9.11 -12.82
N TRP A 156 5.03 9.10 -11.62
CA TRP A 156 6.37 8.57 -11.36
C TRP A 156 6.39 7.04 -11.42
N VAL A 157 5.32 6.39 -10.96
CA VAL A 157 5.17 4.93 -11.13
C VAL A 157 4.97 4.55 -12.59
N GLN A 158 4.24 5.33 -13.38
CA GLN A 158 4.14 5.13 -14.83
C GLN A 158 5.52 5.24 -15.50
N HIS A 159 6.30 6.27 -15.14
CA HIS A 159 7.66 6.42 -15.64
C HIS A 159 8.58 5.25 -15.21
N ALA A 160 8.45 4.76 -13.97
CA ALA A 160 9.17 3.57 -13.51
C ALA A 160 8.85 2.33 -14.36
N LEU A 161 7.56 2.12 -14.68
CA LEU A 161 7.12 1.03 -15.55
C LEU A 161 7.69 1.17 -16.97
N GLU A 162 7.76 2.38 -17.51
CA GLU A 162 8.39 2.65 -18.82
C GLU A 162 9.88 2.30 -18.83
N LEU A 163 10.60 2.60 -17.74
CA LEU A 163 12.02 2.29 -17.60
C LEU A 163 12.28 0.78 -17.39
N ARG A 164 11.42 0.11 -16.62
CA ARG A 164 11.58 -1.31 -16.24
C ARG A 164 11.14 -2.25 -17.35
N GLY A 165 10.07 -1.91 -18.07
CA GLY A 165 9.37 -2.80 -18.98
C GLY A 165 8.41 -3.74 -18.24
N ASP A 166 8.40 -5.01 -18.64
CA ASP A 166 7.47 -6.04 -18.16
C ASP A 166 7.82 -6.50 -16.72
N ASP A 167 7.30 -5.80 -15.70
CA ASP A 167 7.48 -6.13 -14.28
C ASP A 167 6.13 -6.29 -13.57
N ALA A 168 5.76 -7.55 -13.27
CA ALA A 168 4.50 -7.87 -12.63
C ALA A 168 4.36 -7.24 -11.22
N GLU A 169 5.46 -7.07 -10.47
CA GLU A 169 5.40 -6.52 -9.12
C GLU A 169 5.13 -5.01 -9.15
N MET A 170 5.74 -4.28 -10.08
CA MET A 170 5.46 -2.85 -10.27
C MET A 170 4.04 -2.62 -10.83
N GLU A 171 3.59 -3.47 -11.76
CA GLU A 171 2.21 -3.44 -12.27
C GLU A 171 1.21 -3.69 -11.14
N PHE A 172 1.52 -4.60 -10.21
CA PHE A 172 0.70 -4.82 -9.02
C PHE A 172 0.66 -3.57 -8.12
N GLY A 173 1.78 -2.89 -7.91
CA GLY A 173 1.81 -1.61 -7.20
C GLY A 173 0.93 -0.54 -7.85
N ALA A 174 0.98 -0.42 -9.18
CA ALA A 174 0.13 0.50 -9.93
C ALA A 174 -1.37 0.15 -9.81
N ALA A 175 -1.72 -1.14 -9.80
CA ALA A 175 -3.09 -1.59 -9.55
C ALA A 175 -3.59 -1.18 -8.14
N VAL A 176 -2.74 -1.33 -7.11
CA VAL A 176 -3.04 -0.90 -5.73
C VAL A 176 -3.32 0.60 -5.65
N MET A 177 -2.57 1.43 -6.37
CA MET A 177 -2.75 2.89 -6.37
C MET A 177 -4.07 3.32 -7.02
N THR A 178 -4.48 2.62 -8.08
CA THR A 178 -5.57 3.05 -8.98
C THR A 178 -6.95 2.55 -8.56
N VAL A 179 -7.03 1.46 -7.79
CA VAL A 179 -8.30 0.78 -7.46
C VAL A 179 -9.29 1.69 -6.73
N MET A 180 -8.85 2.42 -5.71
CA MET A 180 -9.75 3.23 -4.88
C MET A 180 -10.26 4.47 -5.63
N ALA A 181 -9.48 5.01 -6.57
CA ALA A 181 -9.90 6.12 -7.42
C ALA A 181 -10.86 5.67 -8.53
N GLY A 182 -11.04 4.35 -8.73
CA GLY A 182 -11.88 3.78 -9.77
C GLY A 182 -11.39 4.16 -11.17
N LEU A 183 -10.07 4.26 -11.35
CA LEU A 183 -9.49 4.61 -12.64
C LEU A 183 -9.53 3.40 -13.58
N PRO A 184 -9.83 3.59 -14.89
CA PRO A 184 -9.74 2.52 -15.89
C PRO A 184 -8.38 1.83 -15.94
N GLU A 185 -7.30 2.54 -15.60
CA GLU A 185 -5.95 1.98 -15.51
C GLU A 185 -5.86 0.80 -14.53
N HIS A 186 -6.74 0.75 -13.53
CA HIS A 186 -6.75 -0.35 -12.57
C HIS A 186 -6.88 -1.70 -13.26
N THR A 187 -7.86 -1.87 -14.15
CA THR A 187 -8.08 -3.14 -14.84
C THR A 187 -6.96 -3.47 -15.81
N LEU A 188 -6.33 -2.45 -16.41
CA LEU A 188 -5.17 -2.62 -17.29
C LEU A 188 -3.96 -3.16 -16.50
N HIS A 189 -3.62 -2.54 -15.36
CA HIS A 189 -2.53 -3.00 -14.51
C HIS A 189 -2.79 -4.42 -14.00
N VAL A 190 -4.02 -4.70 -13.55
CA VAL A 190 -4.43 -6.02 -13.12
C VAL A 190 -4.24 -7.07 -14.22
N ALA A 191 -4.68 -6.79 -15.45
CA ALA A 191 -4.51 -7.69 -16.59
C ALA A 191 -3.03 -7.91 -16.93
N ARG A 192 -2.18 -6.87 -16.79
CA ARG A 192 -0.73 -7.01 -16.96
C ARG A 192 -0.10 -7.88 -15.89
N VAL A 193 -0.50 -7.74 -14.62
CA VAL A 193 -0.04 -8.65 -13.56
C VAL A 193 -0.40 -10.09 -13.91
N GLU A 194 -1.64 -10.36 -14.36
CA GLU A 194 -2.07 -11.71 -14.73
C GLU A 194 -1.31 -12.29 -15.94
N ALA A 195 -0.95 -11.44 -16.90
CA ALA A 195 -0.19 -11.86 -18.07
C ALA A 195 1.29 -12.13 -17.75
N LEU A 196 1.88 -11.35 -16.84
CA LEU A 196 3.31 -11.38 -16.54
C LEU A 196 3.67 -12.28 -15.36
N ALA A 197 2.75 -12.47 -14.39
CA ALA A 197 3.03 -13.23 -13.19
C ALA A 197 3.02 -14.74 -13.47
N ALA A 198 4.10 -15.43 -13.08
CA ALA A 198 4.09 -16.88 -13.09
C ALA A 198 3.00 -17.43 -12.15
N PRO A 199 2.28 -18.51 -12.53
CA PRO A 199 1.28 -19.13 -11.67
C PRO A 199 1.84 -19.49 -10.29
N GLY A 200 1.14 -19.10 -9.23
CA GLY A 200 1.57 -19.36 -7.84
C GLY A 200 2.73 -18.49 -7.34
N SER A 201 3.27 -17.58 -8.16
CA SER A 201 4.25 -16.58 -7.73
C SER A 201 3.71 -15.71 -6.59
N LEU A 202 4.63 -15.06 -5.86
CA LEU A 202 4.28 -14.20 -4.74
C LEU A 202 3.39 -13.03 -5.17
N VAL A 203 3.66 -12.41 -6.33
CA VAL A 203 2.83 -11.33 -6.86
C VAL A 203 1.42 -11.81 -7.27
N ALA A 204 1.29 -13.00 -7.86
CA ALA A 204 -0.02 -13.58 -8.17
C ALA A 204 -0.85 -13.82 -6.90
N ARG A 205 -0.22 -14.31 -5.82
CA ARG A 205 -0.88 -14.49 -4.51
C ARG A 205 -1.28 -13.16 -3.88
N ASN A 206 -0.42 -12.14 -3.97
CA ASN A 206 -0.74 -10.79 -3.51
C ASN A 206 -1.95 -10.22 -4.26
N LEU A 207 -1.99 -10.35 -5.59
CA LEU A 207 -3.12 -9.91 -6.40
C LEU A 207 -4.43 -10.57 -5.94
N GLU A 208 -4.43 -11.89 -5.79
CA GLU A 208 -5.62 -12.63 -5.35
C GLU A 208 -6.06 -12.22 -3.93
N GLN A 209 -5.10 -12.09 -3.00
CA GLN A 209 -5.38 -11.64 -1.64
C GLN A 209 -6.07 -10.27 -1.63
N HIS A 210 -5.57 -9.30 -2.40
CA HIS A 210 -6.13 -7.94 -2.42
C HIS A 210 -7.51 -7.89 -3.08
N ARG A 211 -7.72 -8.66 -4.16
CA ARG A 211 -9.02 -8.87 -4.80
C ARG A 211 -10.06 -9.45 -3.84
N THR A 212 -9.70 -10.50 -3.13
CA THR A 212 -10.62 -11.17 -2.20
C THR A 212 -10.92 -10.32 -0.97
N ASN A 213 -9.94 -9.56 -0.47
CA ASN A 213 -10.13 -8.74 0.71
C ASN A 213 -11.03 -7.52 0.47
N ARG A 214 -10.68 -6.66 -0.48
CA ARG A 214 -11.24 -5.28 -0.47
C ARG A 214 -11.45 -4.63 -1.83
N TRP A 215 -10.76 -5.05 -2.89
CA TRP A 215 -10.89 -4.37 -4.19
C TRP A 215 -12.29 -4.44 -4.79
N LYS A 216 -13.02 -5.55 -4.57
CA LYS A 216 -14.42 -5.71 -5.00
C LYS A 216 -15.31 -4.54 -4.57
N HIS A 217 -15.07 -3.96 -3.39
CA HIS A 217 -15.83 -2.81 -2.92
C HIS A 217 -15.59 -1.58 -3.83
N PHE A 218 -14.34 -1.30 -4.16
CA PHE A 218 -13.98 -0.13 -4.97
C PHE A 218 -14.33 -0.31 -6.45
N GLU A 219 -14.11 -1.50 -7.01
CA GLU A 219 -14.49 -1.85 -8.38
C GLU A 219 -16.01 -1.68 -8.60
N SER A 220 -16.83 -2.15 -7.64
CA SER A 220 -18.30 -1.99 -7.72
C SER A 220 -18.78 -0.53 -7.63
N ARG A 221 -17.97 0.38 -7.07
CA ARG A 221 -18.28 1.81 -7.01
C ARG A 221 -17.89 2.52 -8.30
N ALA A 222 -16.81 2.08 -8.94
CA ALA A 222 -16.37 2.62 -10.22
C ALA A 222 -17.43 2.42 -11.31
N THR A 223 -17.98 1.20 -11.41
CA THR A 223 -19.03 0.86 -12.38
C THR A 223 -20.30 1.70 -12.19
N LYS A 224 -20.73 1.93 -10.94
CA LYS A 224 -21.89 2.79 -10.67
C LYS A 224 -21.68 4.26 -11.04
N ARG A 225 -20.43 4.73 -11.17
CA ARG A 225 -20.12 6.11 -11.53
C ARG A 225 -20.10 6.33 -13.04
N THR A 226 -19.87 5.28 -13.84
CA THR A 226 -19.90 5.35 -15.30
C THR A 226 -21.32 5.29 -15.88
N ASP A 227 -22.29 4.82 -15.11
CA ASP A 227 -23.71 4.70 -15.51
C ASP A 227 -24.54 5.98 -15.24
N ARG A 228 -23.91 7.08 -14.84
CA ARG A 228 -24.54 8.39 -14.58
C ARG A 228 -23.98 9.45 -15.52
#